data_AF-A0A8T5P3B7-F1
#
_entry.id   AF-A0A8T5P3B7-F1
#
_cell.length_a   1.000
_cell.length_b   1.000
_cell.length_c   1.000
_cell.angle_alpha   90.00
_cell.angle_beta   90.00
_cell.angle_gamma   90.00
#
_symmetry.space_group_name_H-M   'P 1'
#
loop_
_entity.id
_entity.type
_entity.pdbx_description
1 polymer ?
#
loop_
_entity_poly.entity_id
_entity_poly.type
_entity_poly.pdbx_seq_one_letter_code
_entity_poly.pdbx_strand_id
1 'polypeptide(L)'
;MTDSKLLITELVLTAYLYNQSDKLSVDDLPQKIRKHYWNEKENTVKRPIYVTEGDIRSIYGLEDVKTSTKTLPFLEFEEFGSQIKLTVFDLGAKWFVKQAEAIESINSNPALASFFESYDSLPVSYEKAKASNMPKESGREWINSLIKSIETEKGSEEMLRLAHIVSPEDVRQTMKDLVLTKEQEGEIEKIVKAIQYRDYLKRIGLVEIGKLLFVGPPGTGKTSVARALSGKLGIPIVEVKLSQ
;
A
#
# COMPACT_ATOMS: atom_id res chain seq x y z
N MET A 1 -15.82 -16.60 3.38
CA MET A 1 -16.19 -15.29 3.95
C MET A 1 -15.25 -15.07 5.12
N THR A 2 -14.38 -14.08 5.04
CA THR A 2 -13.44 -13.76 6.12
C THR A 2 -14.23 -13.36 7.37
N ASP A 3 -13.83 -13.87 8.53
CA ASP A 3 -14.49 -13.61 9.80
C ASP A 3 -14.41 -12.13 10.17
N SER A 4 -15.56 -11.49 10.41
CA SER A 4 -15.65 -10.09 10.86
C SER A 4 -14.77 -9.82 12.08
N LYS A 5 -14.66 -10.77 13.01
CA LYS A 5 -13.83 -10.63 14.22
C LYS A 5 -12.34 -10.60 13.88
N LEU A 6 -11.93 -11.35 12.87
CA LEU A 6 -10.55 -11.37 12.40
C LEU A 6 -10.19 -10.00 11.83
N LEU A 7 -11.01 -9.44 10.94
CA LEU A 7 -10.77 -8.14 10.30
C LEU A 7 -10.75 -6.97 11.30
N ILE A 8 -11.65 -6.99 12.29
CA ILE A 8 -11.65 -6.01 13.38
C ILE A 8 -10.35 -6.11 14.17
N THR A 9 -9.96 -7.32 14.55
CA THR A 9 -8.74 -7.54 15.32
C THR A 9 -7.49 -7.19 14.51
N GLU A 10 -7.45 -7.50 13.21
CA GLU A 10 -6.38 -7.14 12.29
C GLU A 10 -6.14 -5.63 12.33
N LEU A 11 -7.19 -4.82 12.13
CA LEU A 11 -7.06 -3.37 12.11
C LEU A 11 -6.61 -2.80 13.45
N VAL A 12 -7.20 -3.27 14.56
CA VAL A 12 -6.86 -2.80 15.90
C VAL A 12 -5.42 -3.14 16.27
N LEU A 13 -4.97 -4.38 16.01
CA LEU A 13 -3.58 -4.77 16.26
C LEU A 13 -2.60 -4.02 15.35
N THR A 14 -2.96 -3.80 14.09
CA THR A 14 -2.16 -3.02 13.13
C THR A 14 -1.97 -1.59 13.62
N ALA A 15 -3.06 -0.91 13.99
CA ALA A 15 -3.03 0.44 14.52
C ALA A 15 -2.21 0.50 15.81
N TYR A 16 -2.39 -0.46 16.72
CA TYR A 16 -1.61 -0.55 17.96
C TYR A 16 -0.11 -0.65 17.68
N LEU A 17 0.33 -1.61 16.87
CA LEU A 17 1.75 -1.80 16.54
C LEU A 17 2.34 -0.59 15.82
N TYR A 18 1.61 -0.01 14.86
CA TYR A 18 2.03 1.19 14.13
C TYR A 18 2.20 2.40 15.05
N ASN A 19 1.34 2.54 16.08
CA ASN A 19 1.41 3.62 17.05
C ASN A 19 2.58 3.48 18.03
N GLN A 20 3.00 2.25 18.33
CA GLN A 20 4.06 1.95 19.32
C GLN A 20 5.47 1.93 18.73
N SER A 21 5.61 1.89 17.40
CA SER A 21 6.90 1.72 16.74
C SER A 21 7.26 2.88 15.81
N ASP A 22 8.31 3.61 16.17
CA ASP A 22 8.92 4.64 15.31
C ASP A 22 9.67 4.05 14.11
N LYS A 23 9.96 2.74 14.14
CA LYS A 23 10.62 2.03 13.03
C LYS A 23 9.66 1.70 11.89
N LEU A 24 8.36 1.62 12.16
CA LEU A 24 7.37 1.40 11.13
C LEU A 24 7.14 2.72 10.38
N SER A 25 7.12 2.65 9.07
CA SER A 25 6.77 3.75 8.18
C SER A 25 5.34 3.59 7.67
N VAL A 26 4.82 4.60 6.98
CA VAL A 26 3.49 4.49 6.35
C VAL A 26 3.42 3.31 5.36
N ASP A 27 4.54 2.89 4.77
CA ASP A 27 4.62 1.73 3.86
C ASP A 27 4.56 0.38 4.57
N ASP A 28 4.54 0.38 5.90
CA ASP A 28 4.31 -0.82 6.70
C ASP A 28 2.82 -1.05 7.00
N LEU A 29 1.94 -0.10 6.65
CA LEU A 29 0.50 -0.27 6.67
C LEU A 29 0.02 -0.88 5.35
N PRO A 30 -0.88 -1.89 5.38
CA PRO A 30 -1.56 -2.37 4.18
C PRO A 30 -2.22 -1.23 3.40
N GLN A 31 -2.19 -1.28 2.07
CA GLN A 31 -2.72 -0.22 1.19
C GLN A 31 -4.14 0.22 1.60
N LYS A 32 -5.07 -0.71 1.82
CA LYS A 32 -6.46 -0.41 2.24
C LYS A 32 -6.54 0.44 3.52
N ILE A 33 -5.66 0.16 4.49
CA ILE A 33 -5.60 0.86 5.79
C ILE A 33 -4.89 2.20 5.63
N ARG A 34 -3.73 2.21 4.93
CA ARG A 34 -2.93 3.42 4.69
C ARG A 34 -3.75 4.51 4.02
N LYS A 35 -4.54 4.15 3.00
CA LYS A 35 -5.41 5.07 2.26
C LYS A 35 -6.44 5.74 3.16
N HIS A 36 -7.14 4.93 3.96
CA HIS A 36 -8.19 5.39 4.85
C HIS A 36 -7.68 6.41 5.87
N TYR A 37 -6.49 6.19 6.42
CA TYR A 37 -5.87 7.09 7.40
C TYR A 37 -4.91 8.13 6.80
N TRP A 38 -4.87 8.30 5.48
CA TRP A 38 -3.97 9.23 4.83
C TRP A 38 -4.32 10.68 5.19
N ASN A 39 -3.33 11.44 5.66
CA ASN A 39 -3.46 12.86 5.88
C ASN A 39 -2.83 13.63 4.73
N GLU A 40 -3.66 14.19 3.84
CA GLU A 40 -3.18 14.94 2.67
C GLU A 40 -2.33 16.15 3.03
N LYS A 41 -2.62 16.82 4.15
CA LYS A 41 -1.94 18.06 4.55
C LYS A 41 -0.52 17.81 5.02
N GLU A 42 -0.31 16.69 5.73
CA GLU A 42 1.00 16.31 6.27
C GLU A 42 1.70 15.23 5.44
N ASN A 43 1.07 14.79 4.34
CA ASN A 43 1.59 13.80 3.40
C ASN A 43 2.04 12.50 4.10
N THR A 44 1.27 12.06 5.09
CA THR A 44 1.59 10.93 5.97
C THR A 44 0.35 10.33 6.61
N VAL A 45 0.49 9.19 7.30
CA VAL A 45 -0.53 8.66 8.22
C VAL A 45 -0.21 9.13 9.64
N LYS A 46 -1.10 9.92 10.22
CA LYS A 46 -0.93 10.49 11.56
C LYS A 46 -0.89 9.41 12.63
N ARG A 47 -0.03 9.65 13.63
CA ARG A 47 -0.03 8.90 14.88
C ARG A 47 -0.62 9.75 16.01
N PRO A 48 -1.34 9.13 16.96
CA PRO A 48 -1.81 7.75 16.93
C PRO A 48 -3.00 7.56 15.97
N ILE A 49 -3.08 6.38 15.35
CA ILE A 49 -4.28 5.89 14.68
C ILE A 49 -5.28 5.43 15.75
N TYR A 50 -6.47 6.03 15.75
CA TYR A 50 -7.60 5.60 16.56
C TYR A 50 -8.59 4.86 15.68
N VAL A 51 -8.87 3.60 16.00
CA VAL A 51 -9.80 2.77 15.23
C VAL A 51 -11.23 3.02 15.71
N THR A 52 -12.12 3.33 14.78
CA THR A 52 -13.55 3.51 15.03
C THR A 52 -14.39 2.48 14.28
N GLU A 53 -15.66 2.36 14.66
CA GLU A 53 -16.63 1.58 13.89
C GLU A 53 -16.70 2.04 12.42
N GLY A 54 -16.72 3.36 12.19
CA GLY A 54 -16.77 3.92 10.84
C GLY A 54 -15.59 3.50 9.98
N ASP A 55 -14.39 3.40 10.58
CA ASP A 55 -13.20 2.93 9.88
C ASP A 55 -13.35 1.47 9.44
N ILE A 56 -13.84 0.61 10.34
CA ILE A 56 -14.09 -0.80 10.02
C ILE A 56 -15.12 -0.94 8.90
N ARG A 57 -16.20 -0.15 8.93
CA ARG A 57 -17.22 -0.19 7.87
C ARG A 57 -16.64 0.28 6.54
N SER A 58 -15.87 1.37 6.54
CA SER A 58 -15.25 1.95 5.34
C SER A 58 -14.23 1.01 4.71
N ILE A 59 -13.33 0.44 5.53
CA ILE A 59 -12.22 -0.39 5.05
C ILE A 59 -12.69 -1.79 4.65
N TYR A 60 -13.64 -2.39 5.39
CA TYR A 60 -14.00 -3.80 5.26
C TYR A 60 -15.45 -4.07 4.85
N GLY A 61 -16.32 -3.05 4.81
CA GLY A 61 -17.73 -3.22 4.47
C GLY A 61 -18.52 -4.03 5.52
N LEU A 62 -18.09 -4.01 6.78
CA LEU A 62 -18.75 -4.76 7.86
C LEU A 62 -19.85 -3.93 8.53
N GLU A 63 -21.03 -4.51 8.72
CA GLU A 63 -22.16 -3.84 9.39
C GLU A 63 -22.23 -4.19 10.90
N ASP A 64 -21.94 -5.45 11.28
CA ASP A 64 -22.09 -5.94 12.66
C ASP A 64 -20.85 -5.71 13.54
N VAL A 65 -20.22 -4.54 13.42
CA VAL A 65 -18.95 -4.23 14.08
C VAL A 65 -19.09 -4.26 15.60
N LYS A 66 -20.05 -3.51 16.15
CA LYS A 66 -20.27 -3.40 17.60
C LYS A 66 -20.55 -4.75 18.26
N THR A 67 -21.42 -5.56 17.65
CA THR A 67 -21.76 -6.90 18.14
C THR A 67 -20.54 -7.80 18.15
N SER A 68 -19.77 -7.80 17.05
CA SER A 68 -18.55 -8.61 16.93
C SER A 68 -17.50 -8.22 17.97
N THR A 69 -17.25 -6.91 18.13
CA THR A 69 -16.30 -6.35 19.11
C THR A 69 -16.65 -6.78 20.53
N LYS A 70 -17.93 -6.74 20.94
CA LYS A 70 -18.37 -7.15 22.29
C LYS A 70 -18.10 -8.61 22.63
N THR A 71 -17.90 -9.48 21.63
CA THR A 71 -17.57 -10.89 21.87
C THR A 71 -16.07 -11.13 22.07
N LEU A 72 -15.23 -10.13 21.85
CA LEU A 72 -13.78 -10.24 21.93
C LEU A 72 -13.29 -9.67 23.28
N PRO A 73 -12.76 -10.50 24.19
CA PRO A 73 -12.47 -10.08 25.57
C PRO A 73 -11.30 -9.10 25.70
N PHE A 74 -10.54 -8.89 24.63
CA PHE A 74 -9.40 -7.98 24.55
C PHE A 74 -9.74 -6.67 23.83
N LEU A 75 -11.00 -6.47 23.42
CA LEU A 75 -11.47 -5.24 22.82
C LEU A 75 -12.57 -4.59 23.66
N GLU A 76 -12.58 -3.27 23.69
CA GLU A 76 -13.62 -2.46 24.30
C GLU A 76 -14.22 -1.52 23.24
N PHE A 77 -15.55 -1.38 23.25
CA PHE A 77 -16.26 -0.42 22.41
C PHE A 77 -16.66 0.79 23.26
N GLU A 78 -16.08 1.94 22.96
CA GLU A 78 -16.46 3.21 23.57
C GLU A 78 -17.59 3.86 22.77
N GLU A 79 -18.74 4.06 23.41
CA GLU A 79 -19.94 4.62 22.75
C GLU A 79 -19.70 6.05 22.26
N PHE A 80 -18.91 6.85 22.99
CA PHE A 80 -18.55 8.19 22.56
C PHE A 80 -17.44 8.13 21.50
N GLY A 81 -17.74 8.60 20.29
CA GLY A 81 -16.82 8.51 19.14
C GLY A 81 -16.76 7.14 18.47
N SER A 82 -17.56 6.17 18.93
CA SER A 82 -17.61 4.79 18.39
C SER A 82 -16.23 4.15 18.27
N GLN A 83 -15.36 4.37 19.25
CA GLN A 83 -13.98 3.92 19.21
C GLN A 83 -13.84 2.47 19.67
N ILE A 84 -12.96 1.71 19.01
CA ILE A 84 -12.59 0.35 19.39
C ILE A 84 -11.19 0.40 20.00
N LYS A 85 -11.09 0.05 21.29
CA LYS A 85 -9.85 0.07 22.05
C LYS A 85 -9.35 -1.35 22.31
N LEU A 86 -8.04 -1.54 22.14
CA LEU A 86 -7.36 -2.75 22.57
C LEU A 86 -7.08 -2.65 24.08
N THR A 87 -7.66 -3.54 24.87
CA THR A 87 -7.49 -3.56 26.32
C THR A 87 -6.31 -4.42 26.74
N VAL A 88 -6.09 -5.56 26.05
CA VAL A 88 -5.03 -6.53 26.38
C VAL A 88 -4.37 -7.04 25.11
N PHE A 89 -3.20 -6.50 24.77
CA PHE A 89 -2.47 -6.84 23.55
C PHE A 89 -2.13 -8.33 23.45
N ASP A 90 -1.52 -8.92 24.50
CA ASP A 90 -1.09 -10.33 24.48
C ASP A 90 -2.24 -11.31 24.25
N LEU A 91 -3.43 -11.00 24.79
CA LEU A 91 -4.61 -11.82 24.61
C LEU A 91 -5.13 -11.70 23.17
N GLY A 92 -5.15 -10.47 22.62
CA GLY A 92 -5.50 -10.22 21.22
C GLY A 92 -4.54 -10.92 20.26
N ALA A 93 -3.24 -10.81 20.47
CA ALA A 93 -2.22 -11.48 19.66
C ALA A 93 -2.35 -13.02 19.71
N LYS A 94 -2.49 -13.60 20.91
CA LYS A 94 -2.73 -15.05 21.11
C LYS A 94 -4.03 -15.53 20.46
N TRP A 95 -5.08 -14.73 20.52
CA TRP A 95 -6.35 -15.05 19.88
C TRP A 95 -6.23 -14.99 18.36
N PHE A 96 -5.54 -13.97 17.84
CA PHE A 96 -5.40 -13.72 16.41
C PHE A 96 -4.70 -14.87 15.70
N VAL A 97 -3.55 -15.33 16.20
CA VAL A 97 -2.77 -16.41 15.57
C VAL A 97 -3.47 -17.77 15.55
N LYS A 98 -4.52 -17.95 16.38
CA LYS A 98 -5.32 -19.19 16.42
C LYS A 98 -6.40 -19.23 15.35
N GLN A 99 -6.65 -18.14 14.64
CA GLN A 99 -7.64 -18.09 13.58
C GLN A 99 -7.09 -18.73 12.30
N ALA A 100 -7.97 -19.37 11.51
CA ALA A 100 -7.58 -20.13 10.32
C ALA A 100 -6.83 -19.29 9.28
N GLU A 101 -7.23 -18.04 9.07
CA GLU A 101 -6.67 -17.12 8.06
C GLU A 101 -5.57 -16.20 8.62
N ALA A 102 -5.19 -16.37 9.89
CA ALA A 102 -4.29 -15.44 10.58
C ALA A 102 -2.92 -15.30 9.90
N ILE A 103 -2.31 -16.41 9.47
CA ILE A 103 -0.99 -16.40 8.85
C ILE A 103 -1.00 -15.66 7.51
N GLU A 104 -2.08 -15.77 6.75
CA GLU A 104 -2.25 -15.02 5.49
C GLU A 104 -2.44 -13.52 5.76
N SER A 105 -3.28 -13.15 6.73
CA SER A 105 -3.45 -11.76 7.18
C SER A 105 -2.14 -11.14 7.68
N ILE A 106 -1.33 -11.88 8.43
CA ILE A 106 -0.05 -11.39 8.94
C ILE A 106 0.94 -11.20 7.79
N ASN A 107 1.07 -12.18 6.89
CA ASN A 107 2.02 -12.08 5.77
C ASN A 107 1.65 -11.00 4.74
N SER A 108 0.39 -10.53 4.73
CA SER A 108 -0.06 -9.40 3.91
C SER A 108 -0.04 -8.06 4.66
N ASN A 109 0.44 -8.03 5.90
CA ASN A 109 0.43 -6.85 6.76
C ASN A 109 1.79 -6.66 7.45
N PRO A 110 2.67 -5.79 6.91
CA PRO A 110 4.02 -5.62 7.44
C PRO A 110 4.06 -5.18 8.91
N ALA A 111 3.12 -4.34 9.35
CA ALA A 111 3.03 -3.95 10.76
C ALA A 111 2.77 -5.16 11.67
N LEU A 112 1.84 -6.06 11.31
CA LEU A 112 1.64 -7.31 12.06
C LEU A 112 2.86 -8.24 11.95
N ALA A 113 3.41 -8.42 10.75
CA ALA A 113 4.55 -9.29 10.51
C ALA A 113 5.78 -8.86 11.32
N SER A 114 5.99 -7.56 11.53
CA SER A 114 7.08 -7.02 12.34
C SER A 114 7.09 -7.49 13.79
N PHE A 115 5.92 -7.86 14.33
CA PHE A 115 5.78 -8.46 15.65
C PHE A 115 5.80 -9.98 15.58
N PHE A 116 4.97 -10.55 14.70
CA PHE A 116 4.71 -11.99 14.66
C PHE A 116 5.84 -12.83 14.05
N GLU A 117 6.81 -12.23 13.34
CA GLU A 117 8.00 -12.97 12.88
C GLU A 117 8.84 -13.54 14.05
N SER A 118 8.76 -12.91 15.22
CA SER A 118 9.41 -13.37 16.44
C SER A 118 8.53 -14.24 17.32
N TYR A 119 7.28 -14.48 16.91
CA TYR A 119 6.26 -15.15 17.70
C TYR A 119 6.19 -16.64 17.36
N ASP A 120 6.46 -17.49 18.35
CA ASP A 120 6.19 -18.95 18.35
C ASP A 120 6.53 -19.70 17.05
N SER A 121 7.68 -19.38 16.45
CA SER A 121 8.16 -19.99 15.19
C SER A 121 7.15 -19.99 14.04
N LEU A 122 6.28 -18.98 13.99
CA LEU A 122 5.32 -18.82 12.91
C LEU A 122 6.04 -18.62 11.56
N PRO A 123 5.51 -19.15 10.45
CA PRO A 123 6.08 -18.98 9.12
C PRO A 123 5.75 -17.58 8.56
N VAL A 124 6.22 -16.55 9.25
CA VAL A 124 5.98 -15.13 8.97
C VAL A 124 7.32 -14.42 8.80
N SER A 125 7.38 -13.49 7.86
CA SER A 125 8.58 -12.66 7.65
C SER A 125 8.17 -11.22 7.36
N TYR A 126 8.65 -10.30 8.19
CA TYR A 126 8.45 -8.86 7.99
C TYR A 126 8.96 -8.41 6.62
N GLU A 127 10.17 -8.85 6.24
CA GLU A 127 10.78 -8.49 4.95
C GLU A 127 9.93 -8.93 3.76
N LYS A 128 9.38 -10.15 3.79
CA LYS A 128 8.50 -10.65 2.72
C LYS A 128 7.17 -9.90 2.66
N ALA A 129 6.58 -9.63 3.82
CA ALA A 129 5.34 -8.86 3.91
C ALA A 129 5.54 -7.44 3.35
N LYS A 130 6.64 -6.78 3.75
CA LYS A 130 7.01 -5.44 3.27
C LYS A 130 7.28 -5.40 1.78
N ALA A 131 8.02 -6.38 1.24
CA ALA A 131 8.31 -6.46 -0.20
C ALA A 131 7.05 -6.70 -1.05
N SER A 132 6.02 -7.32 -0.49
CA SER A 132 4.76 -7.61 -1.17
C SER A 132 3.73 -6.49 -1.00
N ASN A 133 3.91 -5.59 -0.03
CA ASN A 133 3.03 -4.45 0.18
C ASN A 133 3.32 -3.35 -0.83
N MET A 134 2.28 -2.79 -1.44
CA MET A 134 2.47 -1.70 -2.39
C MET A 134 2.96 -0.43 -1.67
N PRO A 135 3.94 0.30 -2.23
CA PRO A 135 4.43 1.53 -1.64
C PRO A 135 3.37 2.65 -1.70
N LYS A 136 3.51 3.70 -0.90
CA LYS A 136 2.52 4.79 -0.76
C LYS A 136 2.26 5.52 -2.07
N GLU A 137 3.27 5.59 -2.93
CA GLU A 137 3.21 6.15 -4.27
C GLU A 137 2.16 5.44 -5.15
N SER A 138 1.74 4.21 -4.80
CA SER A 138 0.72 3.48 -5.53
C SER A 138 -0.71 4.00 -5.32
N GLY A 139 -0.95 4.74 -4.23
CA GLY A 139 -2.27 5.20 -3.83
C GLY A 139 -2.62 6.58 -4.36
N ARG A 140 -3.85 6.75 -4.84
CA ARG A 140 -4.39 8.06 -5.25
C ARG A 140 -4.24 9.15 -4.19
N GLU A 141 -4.38 8.80 -2.92
CA GLU A 141 -4.37 9.74 -1.80
C GLU A 141 -3.00 10.42 -1.66
N TRP A 142 -1.91 9.66 -1.85
CA TRP A 142 -0.54 10.20 -1.91
C TRP A 142 -0.32 11.04 -3.18
N ILE A 143 -0.82 10.55 -4.32
CA ILE A 143 -0.67 11.26 -5.61
C ILE A 143 -1.38 12.61 -5.55
N ASN A 144 -2.60 12.64 -5.03
CA ASN A 144 -3.40 13.86 -4.89
C ASN A 144 -2.76 14.85 -3.91
N SER A 145 -2.19 14.38 -2.79
CA SER A 145 -1.46 15.27 -1.88
C SER A 145 -0.22 15.87 -2.53
N LEU A 146 0.49 15.09 -3.37
CA LEU A 146 1.62 15.60 -4.14
C LEU A 146 1.18 16.63 -5.20
N ILE A 147 0.14 16.34 -5.98
CA ILE A 147 -0.41 17.28 -6.98
C ILE A 147 -0.79 18.60 -6.31
N LYS A 148 -1.53 18.53 -5.20
CA LYS A 148 -1.94 19.71 -4.44
C LYS A 148 -0.76 20.51 -3.89
N SER A 149 0.33 19.86 -3.50
CA SER A 149 1.54 20.57 -3.09
C SER A 149 2.17 21.33 -4.27
N ILE A 150 2.19 20.74 -5.47
CA ILE A 150 2.73 21.34 -6.69
C ILE A 150 1.86 22.51 -7.16
N GLU A 151 0.53 22.42 -7.03
CA GLU A 151 -0.40 23.51 -7.35
C GLU A 151 -0.13 24.81 -6.57
N THR A 152 0.54 24.73 -5.41
CA THR A 152 0.92 25.93 -4.64
C THR A 152 2.15 26.66 -5.19
N GLU A 153 2.91 26.02 -6.09
CA GLU A 153 4.11 26.59 -6.69
C GLU A 153 3.77 27.55 -7.84
N LYS A 154 4.49 28.68 -7.94
CA LYS A 154 4.26 29.65 -9.02
C LYS A 154 4.60 29.03 -10.39
N GLY A 155 3.64 29.06 -11.32
CA GLY A 155 3.83 28.59 -12.70
C GLY A 155 3.55 27.10 -12.91
N SER A 156 3.10 26.36 -11.89
CA SER A 156 2.80 24.93 -12.02
C SER A 156 1.53 24.62 -12.82
N GLU A 157 0.60 25.57 -12.96
CA GLU A 157 -0.66 25.38 -13.67
C GLU A 157 -0.48 24.92 -15.12
N GLU A 158 0.45 25.55 -15.86
CA GLU A 158 0.70 25.17 -17.26
C GLU A 158 1.33 23.78 -17.36
N MET A 159 2.24 23.43 -16.44
CA MET A 159 2.87 22.12 -16.40
C MET A 159 1.86 21.01 -16.09
N LEU A 160 0.99 21.23 -15.09
CA LEU A 160 -0.05 20.27 -14.70
C LEU A 160 -1.08 20.05 -15.82
N ARG A 161 -1.38 21.06 -16.64
CA ARG A 161 -2.27 20.91 -17.81
C ARG A 161 -1.71 20.00 -18.90
N LEU A 162 -0.39 19.88 -19.01
CA LEU A 162 0.28 19.04 -20.02
C LEU A 162 0.45 17.59 -19.55
N ALA A 163 0.30 17.33 -18.26
CA ALA A 163 0.52 16.04 -17.64
C ALA A 163 -0.81 15.34 -17.35
N HIS A 164 -0.90 14.07 -17.75
CA HIS A 164 -1.95 13.17 -17.32
C HIS A 164 -1.35 12.15 -16.36
N ILE A 165 -1.73 12.24 -15.07
CA ILE A 165 -1.20 11.41 -14.01
C ILE A 165 -2.11 10.20 -13.82
N VAL A 166 -1.53 8.99 -13.90
CA VAL A 166 -2.23 7.73 -13.72
C VAL A 166 -1.73 7.04 -12.46
N SER A 167 -2.65 6.78 -11.53
CA SER A 167 -2.36 6.03 -10.32
C SER A 167 -2.18 4.54 -10.62
N PRO A 168 -1.21 3.84 -10.03
CA PRO A 168 -0.97 2.41 -10.27
C PRO A 168 -2.20 1.54 -10.01
N GLU A 169 -3.01 1.88 -9.02
CA GLU A 169 -4.26 1.18 -8.70
C GLU A 169 -5.37 1.34 -9.74
N ASP A 170 -5.27 2.33 -10.63
CA ASP A 170 -6.21 2.55 -11.73
C ASP A 170 -5.83 1.78 -12.99
N VAL A 171 -4.65 1.20 -13.00
CA VAL A 171 -4.16 0.36 -14.08
C VAL A 171 -4.85 -1.00 -14.01
N ARG A 172 -5.85 -1.19 -14.86
CA ARG A 172 -6.55 -2.48 -14.99
C ARG A 172 -5.75 -3.55 -15.72
N GLN A 173 -4.92 -3.13 -16.69
CA GLN A 173 -4.16 -4.05 -17.53
C GLN A 173 -2.83 -4.40 -16.85
N THR A 174 -2.59 -5.69 -16.64
CA THR A 174 -1.38 -6.20 -16.01
C THR A 174 -0.37 -6.68 -17.05
N MET A 175 0.86 -6.97 -16.61
CA MET A 175 1.88 -7.57 -17.46
C MET A 175 1.47 -8.93 -18.04
N LYS A 176 0.55 -9.66 -17.38
CA LYS A 176 0.07 -10.97 -17.85
C LYS A 176 -0.92 -10.85 -19.01
N ASP A 177 -1.54 -9.69 -19.17
CA ASP A 177 -2.51 -9.41 -20.23
C ASP A 177 -1.82 -8.97 -21.54
N LEU A 178 -0.49 -8.89 -21.55
CA LEU A 178 0.33 -8.45 -22.66
C LEU A 178 1.06 -9.63 -23.28
N VAL A 179 1.01 -9.72 -24.61
CA VAL A 179 1.82 -10.67 -25.37
C VAL A 179 3.14 -10.00 -25.72
N LEU A 180 4.22 -10.46 -25.09
CA LEU A 180 5.57 -9.96 -25.30
C LEU A 180 6.48 -11.09 -25.79
N THR A 181 7.52 -10.74 -26.54
CA THR A 181 8.59 -11.70 -26.85
C THR A 181 9.44 -11.92 -25.61
N LYS A 182 10.12 -13.08 -25.52
CA LYS A 182 11.06 -13.36 -24.42
C LYS A 182 12.15 -12.29 -24.27
N GLU A 183 12.58 -11.70 -25.38
CA GLU A 183 13.55 -10.62 -25.39
C GLU A 183 12.98 -9.35 -24.72
N GLN A 184 11.75 -8.97 -25.08
CA GLN A 184 11.05 -7.82 -24.48
C GLN A 184 10.79 -8.03 -22.98
N GLU A 185 10.37 -9.24 -22.58
CA GLU A 185 10.22 -9.60 -21.17
C GLU A 185 11.54 -9.44 -20.41
N GLY A 186 12.65 -9.91 -21.00
CA GLY A 186 13.99 -9.79 -20.43
C GLY A 186 14.44 -8.33 -20.24
N GLU A 187 14.21 -7.46 -21.22
CA GLU A 187 14.52 -6.03 -21.10
C GLU A 187 13.67 -5.35 -20.03
N ILE A 188 12.37 -5.68 -19.95
CA ILE A 188 11.49 -5.15 -18.91
C ILE A 188 11.94 -5.62 -17.52
N GLU A 189 12.32 -6.89 -17.35
CA GLU A 189 12.82 -7.39 -16.07
C GLU A 189 14.11 -6.70 -15.62
N LYS A 190 15.02 -6.40 -16.56
CA LYS A 190 16.23 -5.60 -16.25
C LYS A 190 15.86 -4.24 -15.69
N ILE A 191 14.86 -3.58 -16.27
CA ILE A 191 14.38 -2.26 -15.81
C ILE A 191 13.68 -2.35 -14.46
N VAL A 192 12.88 -3.39 -14.23
CA VAL A 192 12.26 -3.64 -12.92
C VAL A 192 13.34 -3.76 -11.84
N LYS A 193 14.37 -4.59 -12.07
CA LYS A 193 15.49 -4.74 -11.13
C LYS A 193 16.27 -3.43 -10.96
N ALA A 194 16.51 -2.71 -12.03
CA ALA A 194 17.20 -1.42 -11.97
C ALA A 194 16.47 -0.41 -11.07
N ILE A 195 15.14 -0.36 -11.16
CA ILE A 195 14.32 0.52 -10.32
C ILE A 195 14.33 0.04 -8.86
N GLN A 196 14.18 -1.27 -8.62
CA GLN A 196 14.22 -1.86 -7.28
C GLN A 196 15.56 -1.63 -6.58
N TYR A 197 16.67 -1.71 -7.30
CA TYR A 197 18.03 -1.53 -6.76
C TYR A 197 18.60 -0.14 -7.03
N ARG A 198 17.77 0.86 -7.36
CA ARG A 198 18.20 2.19 -7.80
C ARG A 198 19.20 2.84 -6.83
N ASP A 199 18.95 2.77 -5.52
CA ASP A 199 19.83 3.38 -4.52
C ASP A 199 21.18 2.68 -4.39
N TYR A 200 21.19 1.34 -4.52
CA TYR A 200 22.44 0.59 -4.58
C TYR A 200 23.23 0.94 -5.84
N LEU A 201 22.58 0.93 -7.00
CA LEU A 201 23.19 1.24 -8.28
C LEU A 201 23.75 2.68 -8.31
N LYS A 202 23.01 3.64 -7.75
CA LYS A 202 23.47 5.03 -7.57
C LYS A 202 24.72 5.11 -6.69
N ARG A 203 24.78 4.36 -5.58
CA ARG A 203 25.96 4.33 -4.68
C ARG A 203 27.23 3.81 -5.37
N ILE A 204 27.09 2.87 -6.30
CA ILE A 204 28.23 2.33 -7.07
C ILE A 204 28.50 3.10 -8.38
N GLY A 205 27.86 4.25 -8.59
CA GLY A 205 28.13 5.17 -9.70
C GLY A 205 27.27 4.97 -10.96
N LEU A 206 26.27 4.08 -10.94
CA LEU A 206 25.34 3.87 -12.04
C LEU A 206 24.10 4.76 -11.85
N VAL A 207 23.99 5.84 -12.62
CA VAL A 207 22.94 6.86 -12.46
C VAL A 207 21.92 6.92 -13.60
N GLU A 208 22.28 6.44 -14.80
CA GLU A 208 21.43 6.51 -16.01
C GLU A 208 20.64 5.22 -16.26
N ILE A 209 19.83 4.80 -15.28
CA ILE A 209 19.10 3.53 -15.36
C ILE A 209 17.60 3.77 -15.35
N GLY A 210 16.84 2.87 -15.99
CA GLY A 210 15.38 2.95 -16.04
C GLY A 210 14.81 3.72 -17.25
N LYS A 211 15.61 3.97 -18.29
CA LYS A 211 15.12 4.57 -19.55
C LYS A 211 14.71 3.46 -20.51
N LEU A 212 13.48 3.55 -21.05
CA LEU A 212 12.96 2.64 -22.07
C LEU A 212 12.44 3.43 -23.26
N LEU A 213 12.78 2.98 -24.47
CA LEU A 213 12.23 3.51 -25.72
C LEU A 213 11.41 2.41 -26.41
N PHE A 214 10.10 2.60 -26.46
CA PHE A 214 9.21 1.71 -27.18
C PHE A 214 9.02 2.19 -28.62
N VAL A 215 9.41 1.37 -29.60
CA VAL A 215 9.31 1.71 -31.03
C VAL A 215 8.33 0.76 -31.72
N GLY A 216 7.46 1.31 -32.57
CA GLY A 216 6.57 0.51 -33.42
C GLY A 216 5.33 1.29 -33.89
N PRO A 217 4.56 0.74 -34.84
CA PRO A 217 3.33 1.34 -35.37
C PRO A 217 2.30 1.74 -34.29
N PRO A 218 1.39 2.69 -34.55
CA PRO A 218 0.30 2.98 -33.62
C PRO A 218 -0.52 1.70 -33.34
N GLY A 219 -1.00 1.54 -32.10
CA GLY A 219 -1.79 0.37 -31.70
C GLY A 219 -1.01 -0.87 -31.23
N THR A 220 0.32 -0.87 -31.25
CA THR A 220 1.15 -2.03 -30.82
C THR A 220 1.34 -2.18 -29.30
N GLY A 221 0.49 -1.55 -28.48
CA GLY A 221 0.53 -1.74 -27.02
C GLY A 221 1.67 -1.02 -26.27
N LYS A 222 2.38 -0.07 -26.87
CA LYS A 222 3.48 0.68 -26.20
C LYS A 222 3.04 1.34 -24.89
N THR A 223 1.96 2.14 -24.94
CA THR A 223 1.39 2.79 -23.75
C THR A 223 0.81 1.76 -22.76
N SER A 224 0.27 0.65 -23.27
CA SER A 224 -0.22 -0.46 -22.45
C SER A 224 0.90 -1.11 -21.63
N VAL A 225 2.08 -1.34 -22.22
CA VAL A 225 3.25 -1.84 -21.50
C VAL A 225 3.69 -0.87 -20.42
N ALA A 226 3.77 0.44 -20.72
CA ALA A 226 4.13 1.45 -19.73
C ALA A 226 3.16 1.44 -18.53
N ARG A 227 1.84 1.41 -18.79
CA ARG A 227 0.78 1.31 -17.77
C ARG A 227 0.91 0.04 -16.94
N ALA A 228 1.02 -1.12 -17.57
CA ALA A 228 1.18 -2.39 -16.88
C ALA A 228 2.44 -2.43 -16.00
N LEU A 229 3.54 -1.80 -16.44
CA LEU A 229 4.77 -1.69 -15.67
C LEU A 229 4.60 -0.82 -14.43
N SER A 230 3.85 0.28 -14.51
CA SER A 230 3.47 1.11 -13.35
C SER A 230 2.70 0.31 -12.30
N GLY A 231 1.70 -0.47 -12.72
CA GLY A 231 0.97 -1.36 -11.82
C GLY A 231 1.88 -2.38 -11.14
N LYS A 232 2.82 -2.97 -11.89
CA LYS A 232 3.80 -3.94 -11.35
C LYS A 232 4.80 -3.30 -10.36
N LEU A 233 5.20 -2.05 -10.59
CA LEU A 233 6.18 -1.35 -9.77
C LEU A 233 5.56 -0.57 -8.61
N GLY A 234 4.24 -0.30 -8.64
CA GLY A 234 3.58 0.56 -7.68
C GLY A 234 3.99 2.04 -7.81
N ILE A 235 4.42 2.47 -9.00
CA ILE A 235 4.92 3.84 -9.25
C ILE A 235 3.97 4.55 -10.23
N PRO A 236 3.48 5.77 -9.94
CA PRO A 236 2.56 6.47 -10.82
C PRO A 236 3.19 6.83 -12.16
N ILE A 237 2.35 6.94 -13.20
CA ILE A 237 2.77 7.41 -14.52
C ILE A 237 2.40 8.87 -14.67
N VAL A 238 3.36 9.64 -15.19
CA VAL A 238 3.11 10.98 -15.71
C VAL A 238 3.18 10.92 -17.24
N GLU A 239 2.04 10.96 -17.90
CA GLU A 239 1.95 10.98 -19.35
C GLU A 239 1.96 12.42 -19.85
N VAL A 240 3.01 12.83 -20.56
CA VAL A 240 3.11 14.17 -21.15
C VAL A 240 2.84 14.09 -22.65
N LYS A 241 1.87 14.86 -23.14
CA LYS A 241 1.62 14.99 -24.58
C LYS A 241 2.48 16.11 -25.14
N LEU A 242 3.34 15.78 -26.11
CA LEU A 242 4.25 16.73 -26.76
C LEU A 242 3.59 17.51 -27.91
N SER A 243 2.32 17.24 -28.23
CA SER A 243 1.56 17.87 -29.31
C SER A 243 0.15 18.24 -28.82
N GLN A 244 -0.15 19.53 -28.80
CA GLN A 244 -1.51 20.04 -29.04
C GLN A 244 -1.70 20.22 -30.53
#